data_AF-A0A926ZW34-F1
#
_entry.id   AF-A0A926ZW34-F1
#
_cell.length_a   1.000
_cell.length_b   1.000
_cell.length_c   1.000
_cell.angle_alpha   90.00
_cell.angle_beta   90.00
_cell.angle_gamma   90.00
#
_symmetry.space_group_name_H-M   'P 1'
#
loop_
_entity.id
_entity.type
_entity.pdbx_description
1 polymer ?
#
loop_
_entity_poly.entity_id
_entity_poly.type
_entity_poly.pdbx_seq_one_letter_code
_entity_poly.pdbx_strand_id
1 'polypeptide(L)'
;MLEYTLDGRQIATLEGFYAEIGRALLGGQPWGENLDALNEVLRGDYGQLPEVFRLVWHHADCSQVALGYPETVRQLTRQLRDCPPTVLIKTAWALRAALRDQGPTVYDWLVTLIQKHPHIELVLAANED
;
A
#
# COMPACT_ATOMS: atom_id res chain seq x y z
N MET A 1 19.79 4.42 -12.43
CA MET A 1 18.90 4.69 -11.29
C MET A 1 18.76 3.38 -10.52
N LEU A 2 18.79 3.42 -9.18
CA LEU A 2 18.60 2.20 -8.39
C LEU A 2 17.15 1.72 -8.54
N GLU A 3 16.96 0.41 -8.56
CA GLU A 3 15.66 -0.22 -8.74
C GLU A 3 15.37 -1.18 -7.58
N TYR A 4 14.15 -1.08 -7.06
CA TYR A 4 13.58 -2.02 -6.09
C TYR A 4 12.35 -2.68 -6.70
N THR A 5 12.11 -3.93 -6.35
CA THR A 5 11.03 -4.73 -6.94
C THR A 5 10.09 -5.30 -5.88
N LEU A 6 8.80 -5.25 -6.18
CA LEU A 6 7.74 -5.95 -5.46
C LEU A 6 7.18 -7.06 -6.35
N ASP A 7 6.91 -8.24 -5.78
CA ASP A 7 6.16 -9.30 -6.45
C ASP A 7 4.69 -9.27 -6.00
N GLY A 8 3.81 -8.78 -6.87
CA GLY A 8 2.39 -8.64 -6.60
C GLY A 8 1.65 -9.95 -6.36
N ARG A 9 2.23 -11.10 -6.75
CA ARG A 9 1.68 -12.44 -6.43
C ARG A 9 1.84 -12.79 -4.94
N GLN A 10 2.80 -12.17 -4.26
CA GLN A 10 3.02 -12.35 -2.82
C GLN A 10 2.14 -11.41 -1.98
N ILE A 11 1.41 -10.49 -2.63
CA ILE A 11 0.62 -9.46 -1.96
C ILE A 11 -0.86 -9.81 -2.06
N ALA A 12 -1.32 -10.62 -1.09
CA ALA A 12 -2.72 -11.01 -0.97
C ALA A 12 -3.53 -10.11 -0.03
N THR A 13 -2.85 -9.34 0.83
CA THR A 13 -3.46 -8.44 1.81
C THR A 13 -2.62 -7.18 2.02
N LEU A 14 -3.16 -6.16 2.70
CA LEU A 14 -2.40 -4.95 3.06
C LEU A 14 -1.19 -5.28 3.94
N GLU A 15 -1.31 -6.23 4.86
CA GLU A 15 -0.19 -6.69 5.68
C GLU A 15 0.87 -7.41 4.83
N GLY A 16 0.44 -8.20 3.84
CA GLY A 16 1.35 -8.80 2.85
C GLY A 16 2.10 -7.75 2.02
N PHE A 17 1.43 -6.64 1.67
CA PHE A 17 2.07 -5.50 1.03
C PHE A 17 3.17 -4.90 1.91
N TYR A 18 2.88 -4.67 3.20
CA TYR A 18 3.88 -4.12 4.14
C TYR A 18 5.10 -5.02 4.30
N ALA A 19 4.89 -6.34 4.36
CA ALA A 19 5.99 -7.30 4.41
C ALA A 19 6.85 -7.22 3.13
N GLU A 20 6.23 -7.18 1.96
CA GLU A 20 6.94 -7.18 0.67
C GLU A 20 7.70 -5.86 0.42
N ILE A 21 7.10 -4.71 0.72
CA ILE A 21 7.78 -3.42 0.58
C ILE A 21 8.87 -3.22 1.64
N GLY A 22 8.66 -3.71 2.88
CA GLY A 22 9.69 -3.71 3.91
C GLY A 22 10.89 -4.59 3.53
N ARG A 23 10.64 -5.75 2.93
CA ARG A 23 11.69 -6.60 2.34
C ARG A 23 12.48 -5.85 1.26
N ALA A 24 11.78 -5.19 0.34
CA ALA A 24 12.40 -4.51 -0.79
C ALA A 24 13.21 -3.27 -0.38
N LEU A 25 12.62 -2.37 0.42
CA LEU A 25 13.19 -1.07 0.74
C LEU A 25 14.05 -1.05 2.01
N LEU A 26 13.71 -1.86 3.00
CA LEU A 26 14.34 -1.86 4.33
C LEU A 26 15.14 -3.13 4.62
N GLY A 27 15.31 -4.01 3.62
CA GLY A 27 16.00 -5.28 3.80
C GLY A 27 15.33 -6.21 4.83
N GLY A 28 14.02 -6.06 5.05
CA GLY A 28 13.25 -6.87 6.00
C GLY A 28 13.40 -6.46 7.48
N GLN A 29 13.96 -5.29 7.76
CA GLN A 29 14.00 -4.75 9.12
C GLN A 29 12.58 -4.40 9.63
N PRO A 30 12.28 -4.60 10.93
CA PRO A 30 10.99 -4.23 11.50
C PRO A 30 10.72 -2.72 11.39
N TRP A 31 9.47 -2.36 11.09
CA TRP A 31 9.01 -0.98 10.96
C TRP A 31 7.51 -0.88 11.33
N GLY A 32 6.93 0.32 11.31
CA GLY A 32 5.59 0.57 11.85
C GLY A 32 4.40 -0.07 11.11
N GLU A 33 4.61 -0.75 9.98
CA GLU A 33 3.62 -1.52 9.17
C GLU A 33 2.20 -0.93 9.15
N ASN A 34 2.11 0.37 8.85
CA ASN A 34 0.87 1.10 8.66
C ASN A 34 1.08 2.22 7.62
N LEU A 35 0.01 2.88 7.17
CA LEU A 35 0.09 3.88 6.10
C LEU A 35 0.94 5.12 6.49
N ASP A 36 0.94 5.52 7.76
CA ASP A 36 1.75 6.65 8.23
C ASP A 36 3.22 6.27 8.25
N ALA A 37 3.56 5.10 8.81
CA ALA A 37 4.92 4.57 8.77
C ALA A 37 5.41 4.35 7.33
N LEU A 38 4.52 3.94 6.42
CA LEU A 38 4.88 3.75 5.01
C LEU A 38 5.22 5.08 4.36
N ASN A 39 4.45 6.13 4.67
CA ASN A 39 4.74 7.48 4.22
C ASN A 39 6.09 8.00 4.73
N GLU A 40 6.46 7.70 5.98
CA GLU A 40 7.79 8.01 6.54
C GLU A 40 8.92 7.23 5.81
N VAL A 41 8.72 5.93 5.55
CA VAL A 41 9.66 5.11 4.76
C VAL A 41 9.85 5.71 3.36
N LEU A 42 8.77 6.04 2.66
CA LEU A 42 8.83 6.59 1.30
C LEU A 42 9.45 8.00 1.24
N ARG A 43 9.40 8.77 2.33
CA ARG A 43 10.17 10.03 2.45
C ARG A 43 11.67 9.81 2.60
N GLY A 44 12.10 8.61 2.98
CA GLY A 44 13.48 8.32 3.36
C GLY A 44 13.78 8.64 4.82
N ASP A 45 12.74 8.81 5.67
CA ASP A 45 12.92 9.03 7.11
C ASP A 45 13.34 7.73 7.84
N TYR A 46 13.21 6.59 7.16
CA TYR A 46 13.72 5.28 7.59
C TYR A 46 14.81 4.77 6.66
N GLY A 47 15.98 4.47 7.23
CA GLY A 47 17.08 3.81 6.52
C GLY A 47 17.84 4.72 5.54
N GLN A 48 18.53 4.11 4.57
CA GLN A 48 19.27 4.79 3.51
C GLN A 48 18.63 4.46 2.15
N LEU A 49 17.53 5.14 1.82
CA LEU A 49 17.00 5.14 0.45
C LEU A 49 17.78 6.13 -0.42
N PRO A 50 17.97 5.84 -1.73
CA PRO A 50 18.55 6.80 -2.66
C PRO A 50 17.69 8.04 -2.81
N GLU A 51 18.32 9.17 -3.18
CA GLU A 51 17.63 10.44 -3.42
C GLU A 51 16.59 10.34 -4.54
N VAL A 52 16.82 9.51 -5.57
CA VAL A 52 15.86 9.17 -6.62
C VAL A 52 16.01 7.69 -6.98
N PHE A 53 14.90 6.95 -7.04
CA PHE A 53 14.91 5.54 -7.39
C PHE A 53 13.63 5.10 -8.10
N ARG A 54 13.68 3.91 -8.69
CA ARG A 54 12.54 3.25 -9.32
C ARG A 54 12.00 2.14 -8.43
N LEU A 55 10.67 2.08 -8.28
CA LEU A 55 9.97 0.98 -7.64
C LEU A 55 9.14 0.26 -8.69
N VAL A 56 9.52 -0.97 -9.04
CA VAL A 56 8.78 -1.80 -10.01
C VAL A 56 7.89 -2.76 -9.24
N TRP A 57 6.58 -2.64 -9.43
CA TRP A 57 5.61 -3.57 -8.89
C TRP A 57 5.23 -4.55 -10.01
N HIS A 58 5.86 -5.72 -10.01
CA HIS A 58 5.52 -6.80 -10.95
C HIS A 58 4.22 -7.48 -10.54
N HIS A 59 3.47 -7.98 -11.52
CA HIS A 59 2.17 -8.60 -11.28
C HIS A 59 1.23 -7.68 -10.48
N ALA A 60 1.26 -6.38 -10.77
CA ALA A 60 0.49 -5.38 -10.05
C ALA A 60 -1.03 -5.60 -10.21
N ASP A 61 -1.45 -6.24 -11.30
CA ASP A 61 -2.80 -6.72 -11.56
C ASP A 61 -3.25 -7.77 -10.53
N CYS A 62 -2.37 -8.70 -10.14
CA CYS A 62 -2.65 -9.68 -9.10
C CYS A 62 -2.93 -8.98 -7.75
N SER A 63 -2.10 -7.98 -7.41
CA SER A 63 -2.34 -7.15 -6.22
C SER A 63 -3.57 -6.27 -6.34
N GLN A 64 -3.88 -5.74 -7.53
CA GLN A 64 -5.08 -4.94 -7.74
C GLN A 64 -6.36 -5.74 -7.44
N VAL A 65 -6.40 -7.00 -7.87
CA VAL A 65 -7.50 -7.92 -7.55
C VAL A 65 -7.52 -8.23 -6.05
N ALA A 66 -6.37 -8.62 -5.47
CA ALA A 66 -6.31 -9.03 -4.07
C ALA A 66 -6.61 -7.88 -3.08
N LEU A 67 -6.11 -6.68 -3.38
CA LEU A 67 -6.27 -5.47 -2.57
C LEU A 67 -7.50 -4.63 -2.98
N GLY A 68 -8.44 -5.23 -3.71
CA GLY A 68 -9.68 -4.60 -4.13
C GLY A 68 -10.69 -4.39 -2.99
N TYR A 69 -11.98 -4.29 -3.34
CA TYR A 69 -13.04 -3.99 -2.36
C TYR A 69 -13.15 -4.99 -1.19
N PRO A 70 -12.98 -6.32 -1.34
CA PRO A 70 -13.04 -7.24 -0.21
C PRO A 70 -11.99 -6.94 0.86
N GLU A 71 -10.74 -6.71 0.46
CA GLU A 71 -9.67 -6.33 1.37
C GLU A 71 -9.90 -4.93 1.97
N THR A 72 -10.41 -4.00 1.16
CA THR A 72 -10.76 -2.65 1.60
C THR A 72 -11.82 -2.67 2.70
N VAL A 73 -12.88 -3.46 2.53
CA VAL A 73 -13.91 -3.67 3.54
C VAL A 73 -13.31 -4.30 4.80
N ARG A 74 -12.41 -5.28 4.66
CA ARG A 74 -11.74 -5.92 5.81
C ARG A 74 -10.94 -4.90 6.61
N GLN A 75 -10.14 -4.06 5.96
CA GLN A 75 -9.29 -3.07 6.62
C GLN A 75 -10.12 -1.97 7.28
N LEU A 76 -11.13 -1.43 6.61
CA LEU A 76 -12.02 -0.42 7.18
C LEU A 76 -12.81 -0.97 8.37
N THR A 77 -13.25 -2.23 8.32
CA THR A 77 -13.94 -2.90 9.43
C THR A 77 -13.02 -3.07 10.64
N ARG A 78 -11.75 -3.45 10.43
CA ARG A 78 -10.74 -3.52 11.49
C ARG A 78 -10.51 -2.15 12.13
N GLN A 79 -10.30 -1.11 11.32
CA GLN A 79 -10.15 0.26 11.82
C GLN A 79 -11.34 0.70 12.68
N LEU A 80 -12.57 0.40 12.28
CA LEU A 80 -13.77 0.74 13.07
C LEU A 80 -13.87 -0.01 14.41
N ARG A 81 -13.32 -1.23 14.50
CA ARG A 81 -13.29 -2.00 15.75
C ARG A 81 -12.33 -1.36 16.77
N ASP A 82 -11.21 -0.84 16.28
CA ASP A 82 -10.07 -0.49 17.11
C ASP A 82 -9.92 1.04 17.33
N CYS A 83 -10.78 1.86 16.73
CA CYS A 83 -10.67 3.32 16.78
C CYS A 83 -11.55 4.02 17.84
N PRO A 84 -11.10 5.18 18.38
CA PRO A 84 -11.94 6.10 19.15
C PRO A 84 -13.06 6.74 18.30
N PRO A 85 -14.13 7.27 18.93
CA PRO A 85 -15.34 7.74 18.24
C PRO A 85 -15.13 8.81 17.15
N THR A 86 -14.04 9.57 17.22
CA THR A 86 -13.73 10.68 16.32
C THR A 86 -13.30 10.26 14.90
N VAL A 87 -12.78 9.03 14.74
CA VAL A 87 -12.41 8.47 13.42
C VAL A 87 -13.62 7.80 12.74
N LEU A 88 -14.70 7.54 13.48
CA LEU A 88 -15.83 6.72 13.03
C LEU A 88 -16.52 7.25 11.78
N ILE A 89 -16.74 8.56 11.65
CA ILE A 89 -17.59 9.08 10.58
C ILE A 89 -16.94 8.86 9.21
N LYS A 90 -15.68 9.31 9.01
CA LYS A 90 -14.99 9.18 7.71
C LYS A 90 -14.80 7.71 7.32
N THR A 91 -14.36 6.88 8.26
CA THR A 91 -14.15 5.45 8.02
C THR A 91 -15.46 4.72 7.76
N ALA A 92 -16.55 5.07 8.44
CA ALA A 92 -17.87 4.48 8.16
C ALA A 92 -18.41 4.87 6.77
N TRP A 93 -18.21 6.11 6.32
CA TRP A 93 -18.57 6.52 4.96
C TRP A 93 -17.75 5.77 3.91
N ALA A 94 -16.43 5.65 4.12
CA ALA A 94 -15.57 4.86 3.25
C ALA A 94 -16.01 3.39 3.20
N LEU A 95 -16.34 2.79 4.35
CA LEU A 95 -16.82 1.41 4.42
C LEU A 95 -18.13 1.24 3.65
N ARG A 96 -19.07 2.17 3.81
CA ARG A 96 -20.34 2.16 3.08
C ARG A 96 -20.15 2.31 1.57
N ALA A 97 -19.17 3.10 1.14
CA ALA A 97 -18.81 3.21 -0.28
C ALA A 97 -18.19 1.89 -0.78
N ALA A 98 -17.21 1.35 -0.06
CA ALA A 98 -16.53 0.11 -0.42
C ALA A 98 -17.49 -1.10 -0.51
N LEU A 99 -18.49 -1.19 0.39
CA LEU A 99 -19.54 -2.22 0.33
C LEU A 99 -20.45 -2.14 -0.91
N ARG A 100 -20.37 -1.05 -1.68
CA ARG A 100 -21.11 -0.84 -2.92
C ARG A 100 -20.16 -0.76 -4.13
N ASP A 101 -18.94 -1.24 -3.97
CA ASP A 101 -17.88 -1.17 -4.96
C ASP A 101 -17.65 0.27 -5.46
N GLN A 102 -17.63 1.23 -4.52
CA GLN A 102 -17.42 2.65 -4.77
C GLN A 102 -16.27 3.20 -3.95
N GLY A 103 -15.60 4.21 -4.52
CA GLY A 103 -14.48 4.90 -3.89
C GLY A 103 -13.16 4.14 -4.05
N PRO A 104 -12.07 4.68 -3.50
CA PRO A 104 -10.75 4.08 -3.65
C PRO A 104 -10.61 2.82 -2.80
N THR A 105 -9.96 1.82 -3.37
CA THR A 105 -9.56 0.56 -2.72
C THR A 105 -8.24 0.70 -1.97
N VAL A 106 -7.87 -0.33 -1.21
CA VAL A 106 -6.53 -0.42 -0.60
C VAL A 106 -5.43 -0.34 -1.65
N TYR A 107 -5.59 -0.99 -2.81
CA TYR A 107 -4.66 -0.84 -3.93
C TYR A 107 -4.48 0.63 -4.33
N ASP A 108 -5.60 1.34 -4.50
CA ASP A 108 -5.58 2.76 -4.88
C ASP A 108 -4.92 3.63 -3.81
N TRP A 109 -5.14 3.34 -2.53
CA TRP A 109 -4.49 4.07 -1.43
C TRP A 109 -2.97 3.93 -1.49
N LEU A 110 -2.47 2.73 -1.73
CA LEU A 110 -1.04 2.44 -1.80
C LEU A 110 -0.39 3.09 -3.03
N VAL A 111 -0.99 2.92 -4.21
CA VAL A 111 -0.50 3.54 -5.45
C VAL A 111 -0.50 5.07 -5.32
N THR A 112 -1.61 5.65 -4.85
CA THR A 112 -1.73 7.09 -4.62
C THR A 112 -0.71 7.59 -3.59
N LEU A 113 -0.46 6.81 -2.54
CA LEU A 113 0.53 7.17 -1.53
C LEU A 113 1.93 7.21 -2.14
N ILE A 114 2.36 6.15 -2.84
CA ILE A 114 3.69 6.10 -3.48
C ILE A 114 3.86 7.23 -4.50
N GLN A 115 2.85 7.48 -5.34
CA GLN A 115 2.90 8.53 -6.36
C GLN A 115 3.00 9.95 -5.79
N LYS A 116 2.68 10.19 -4.52
CA LYS A 116 2.89 11.49 -3.87
C LYS A 116 4.37 11.81 -3.61
N HIS A 117 5.27 10.85 -3.78
CA HIS A 117 6.71 11.01 -3.59
C HIS A 117 7.38 11.18 -4.96
N PRO A 118 7.69 12.42 -5.39
CA PRO A 118 8.16 12.69 -6.76
C PRO A 118 9.55 12.12 -7.06
N HIS A 119 10.31 11.75 -6.02
CA HIS A 119 11.60 11.07 -6.16
C HIS A 119 11.50 9.57 -6.40
N ILE A 120 10.27 9.01 -6.41
CA ILE A 120 10.02 7.60 -6.67
C ILE A 120 9.35 7.46 -8.04
N GLU A 121 10.05 6.83 -8.98
CA GLU A 121 9.44 6.39 -10.23
C GLU A 121 8.72 5.05 -10.00
N LEU A 122 7.39 5.09 -9.84
CA LEU A 122 6.57 3.89 -9.71
C LEU A 122 6.23 3.30 -11.08
N VAL A 123 6.61 2.04 -11.31
CA VAL A 123 6.25 1.27 -12.51
C VAL A 123 5.31 0.14 -12.10
N LEU A 124 4.08 0.15 -12.61
CA LEU A 124 3.10 -0.92 -12.40
C LEU A 124 3.15 -1.86 -13.61
N ALA A 125 3.77 -3.02 -13.46
CA ALA A 125 3.86 -4.02 -14.52
C ALA A 125 2.78 -5.09 -14.32
N ALA A 126 1.90 -5.25 -15.31
CA ALA A 126 1.00 -6.40 -15.41
C ALA A 126 1.78 -7.62 -15.90
N ASN A 127 1.17 -8.81 -15.85
CA ASN A 127 1.68 -9.94 -16.63
C ASN A 127 1.85 -9.53 -18.10
N GLU A 128 3.06 -9.67 -18.63
CA GLU A 128 3.25 -9.85 -20.07
C GLU A 128 2.74 -11.26 -20.39
N ASP A 129 1.70 -11.36 -21.21
CA ASP A 129 1.30 -12.62 -21.88
C ASP A 129 2.39 -13.11 -22.85
#